data_AF-A0A3C1L7E2-F1
#
_entry.id   AF-A0A3C1L7E2-F1
#
_cell.length_a   1.000
_cell.length_b   1.000
_cell.length_c   1.000
_cell.angle_alpha   90.00
_cell.angle_beta   90.00
_cell.angle_gamma   90.00
#
_symmetry.space_group_name_H-M   'P 1'
#
loop_
_entity.id
_entity.type
_entity.pdbx_description
1 polymer ?
#
loop_
_entity_poly.entity_id
_entity_poly.type
_entity_poly.pdbx_seq_one_letter_code
_entity_poly.pdbx_strand_id
1 'polypeptide(L)'
;GADAHDTVLAVLLAEIQDVETVRINSAAWGELRDAAIFDEALRPIITSLTTRWAADVAALARAGQHDGSITATRDAEALGVQLTALVEGISSRWLTGQLTTTEARA
;
A
#
# COMPACT_ATOMS: atom_id res chain seq x y z
N GLY A 1 -17.37 9.11 13.33
CA GLY A 1 -16.62 8.05 12.62
C GLY A 1 -15.24 8.57 12.36
N ALA A 2 -14.22 7.70 12.25
CA ALA A 2 -12.91 8.15 11.78
C ALA A 2 -13.08 8.88 10.44
N ASP A 3 -12.36 9.98 10.24
CA ASP A 3 -12.40 10.66 8.95
C ASP A 3 -11.78 9.74 7.87
N ALA A 4 -12.05 10.02 6.59
CA ALA A 4 -11.56 9.16 5.51
C ALA A 4 -10.02 9.19 5.39
N HIS A 5 -9.36 10.24 5.89
CA HIS A 5 -7.90 10.30 5.95
C HIS A 5 -7.35 9.23 6.91
N ASP A 6 -7.88 9.16 8.13
CA ASP A 6 -7.50 8.14 9.11
C ASP A 6 -7.79 6.72 8.60
N THR A 7 -8.86 6.57 7.83
CA THR A 7 -9.21 5.29 7.19
C THR A 7 -8.19 4.87 6.13
N VAL A 8 -7.80 5.79 5.24
CA VAL A 8 -6.74 5.55 4.24
C VAL A 8 -5.44 5.17 4.95
N LEU A 9 -5.05 5.94 5.97
CA LEU A 9 -3.82 5.69 6.72
C LEU A 9 -3.85 4.30 7.40
N ALA A 10 -4.95 3.95 8.06
CA ALA A 10 -5.11 2.66 8.70
C ALA A 10 -4.99 1.49 7.72
N VAL A 11 -5.58 1.61 6.53
CA VAL A 11 -5.49 0.58 5.47
C VAL A 11 -4.07 0.43 4.97
N LEU A 12 -3.36 1.52 4.70
CA LEU A 12 -1.97 1.48 4.22
C LEU A 12 -1.01 0.92 5.29
N LEU A 13 -1.19 1.31 6.54
CA LEU A 13 -0.34 0.87 7.66
C LEU A 13 -0.64 -0.56 8.14
N ALA A 14 -1.74 -1.18 7.69
CA ALA A 14 -2.07 -2.56 8.05
C ALA A 14 -1.03 -3.56 7.52
N GLU A 15 -0.32 -3.22 6.44
CA GLU A 15 0.71 -4.06 5.81
C GLU A 15 2.06 -4.07 6.57
N ILE A 16 2.21 -3.24 7.61
CA ILE A 16 3.47 -3.01 8.33
C ILE A 16 3.22 -3.17 9.84
N GLN A 17 3.40 -4.37 10.37
CA GLN A 17 3.17 -4.69 11.78
C GLN A 17 4.17 -5.73 12.28
N ASP A 18 4.54 -5.68 13.56
CA ASP A 18 5.39 -6.71 14.20
C ASP A 18 4.68 -8.05 14.43
N VAL A 19 3.41 -8.15 14.01
CA VAL A 19 2.66 -9.41 13.99
C VAL A 19 3.29 -10.36 12.96
N GLU A 20 3.74 -11.53 13.40
CA GLU A 20 4.41 -12.56 12.59
C GLU A 20 3.72 -12.82 11.24
N THR A 21 2.40 -13.02 11.27
CA THR A 21 1.61 -13.31 10.05
C THR A 21 1.61 -12.17 9.06
N VAL A 22 1.62 -10.91 9.54
CA VAL A 22 1.74 -9.72 8.68
C VAL A 22 3.12 -9.69 8.06
N ARG A 23 4.19 -9.92 8.84
CA ARG A 23 5.56 -9.96 8.30
C ARG A 23 5.74 -11.02 7.21
N ILE A 24 5.22 -12.22 7.45
CA ILE A 24 5.28 -13.32 6.48
C ILE A 24 4.50 -12.97 5.21
N ASN A 25 3.28 -12.45 5.34
CA ASN A 25 2.47 -12.08 4.17
C ASN A 25 3.12 -10.95 3.36
N SER A 26 3.64 -9.92 4.02
CA SER A 26 4.32 -8.80 3.37
C SER A 26 5.62 -9.25 2.68
N ALA A 27 6.37 -10.17 3.30
CA ALA A 27 7.56 -10.78 2.70
C ALA A 27 7.21 -11.62 1.47
N ALA A 28 6.20 -12.50 1.57
CA ALA A 28 5.75 -13.33 0.46
C ALA A 28 5.24 -12.48 -0.72
N TRP A 29 4.52 -11.39 -0.44
CA TRP A 29 4.11 -10.43 -1.46
C TRP A 29 5.30 -9.76 -2.14
N GLY A 30 6.29 -9.31 -1.35
CA GLY A 30 7.54 -8.75 -1.85
C GLY A 30 8.29 -9.72 -2.76
N GLU A 31 8.49 -10.97 -2.31
CA GLU A 31 9.15 -12.02 -3.08
C GLU A 31 8.42 -12.35 -4.38
N LEU A 32 7.09 -12.46 -4.36
CA LEU A 32 6.29 -12.75 -5.56
C LEU A 32 6.41 -11.63 -6.60
N ARG A 33 6.39 -10.38 -6.15
CA ARG A 33 6.55 -9.20 -7.01
C ARG A 33 7.98 -9.11 -7.57
N ASP A 34 8.99 -9.39 -6.76
CA ASP A 34 10.39 -9.41 -7.20
C ASP A 34 10.65 -10.57 -8.17
N ALA A 35 9.98 -11.72 -8.00
CA ALA A 35 10.04 -12.83 -8.95
C ALA A 35 9.52 -12.44 -10.35
N ALA A 36 8.52 -11.55 -10.44
CA ALA A 36 7.98 -11.06 -11.71
C ALA A 36 8.96 -10.22 -12.55
N ILE A 37 10.12 -9.86 -11.98
CA ILE A 37 11.24 -9.28 -12.72
C ILE A 37 11.77 -10.30 -13.74
N PHE A 38 11.88 -11.57 -13.32
CA PHE A 38 12.47 -12.65 -14.12
C PHE A 38 11.43 -13.59 -14.74
N ASP A 39 10.30 -13.80 -14.06
CA ASP A 39 9.18 -14.60 -14.58
C ASP A 39 8.06 -13.71 -15.10
N GLU A 40 8.05 -13.51 -16.42
CA GLU A 40 7.06 -12.65 -17.06
C GLU A 40 5.63 -13.18 -16.94
N ALA A 41 5.45 -14.49 -16.70
CA ALA A 41 4.13 -15.08 -16.51
C ALA A 41 3.44 -14.60 -15.21
N LEU A 42 4.21 -14.08 -14.24
CA LEU A 42 3.68 -13.49 -13.01
C LEU A 42 3.20 -12.04 -13.19
N ARG A 43 3.64 -11.33 -14.23
CA ARG A 43 3.30 -9.90 -14.41
C ARG A 43 1.79 -9.64 -14.52
N PRO A 44 0.98 -10.44 -15.26
CA PRO A 44 -0.46 -10.22 -15.32
C PRO A 44 -1.16 -10.36 -13.97
N ILE A 45 -0.79 -11.37 -13.17
CA ILE A 45 -1.41 -11.58 -11.86
C ILE A 45 -0.98 -10.49 -10.86
N ILE A 46 0.31 -10.13 -10.82
CA ILE A 46 0.81 -9.02 -10.00
C ILE A 46 0.10 -7.71 -10.39
N THR A 47 0.03 -7.41 -11.68
CA THR A 47 -0.65 -6.20 -12.18
C THR A 47 -2.11 -6.19 -11.74
N SER A 48 -2.84 -7.29 -11.91
CA SER A 48 -4.24 -7.37 -11.51
C SER A 48 -4.43 -7.13 -10.00
N LEU A 49 -3.55 -7.67 -9.16
CA LEU A 49 -3.64 -7.54 -7.71
C LEU A 49 -3.28 -6.12 -7.25
N THR A 50 -2.17 -5.56 -7.74
CA THR A 50 -1.76 -4.18 -7.41
C THR A 50 -2.75 -3.15 -7.95
N THR A 51 -3.30 -3.33 -9.16
CA THR A 51 -4.35 -2.44 -9.70
C THR A 51 -5.60 -2.46 -8.84
N ARG A 52 -6.03 -3.63 -8.36
CA ARG A 52 -7.18 -3.73 -7.47
C ARG A 52 -6.91 -2.99 -6.15
N TRP A 53 -5.75 -3.19 -5.54
CA TRP A 53 -5.39 -2.51 -4.31
C TRP A 53 -5.32 -0.98 -4.49
N ALA A 54 -4.72 -0.51 -5.58
CA ALA A 54 -4.68 0.91 -5.92
C ALA A 54 -6.09 1.51 -6.10
N ALA A 55 -7.00 0.78 -6.74
CA ALA A 55 -8.39 1.21 -6.91
C ALA A 55 -9.16 1.27 -5.57
N ASP A 56 -8.92 0.33 -4.66
CA ASP A 56 -9.50 0.35 -3.31
C ASP A 56 -9.03 1.58 -2.51
N VAL A 57 -7.73 1.90 -2.58
CA VAL A 57 -7.17 3.12 -1.95
C VAL A 57 -7.70 4.39 -2.63
N ALA A 58 -7.83 4.40 -3.96
CA ALA A 58 -8.40 5.53 -4.69
C ALA A 58 -9.87 5.79 -4.31
N ALA A 59 -10.65 4.74 -4.04
CA ALA A 59 -12.02 4.87 -3.57
C ALA A 59 -12.11 5.56 -2.20
N LEU A 60 -11.22 5.18 -1.27
CA LEU A 60 -11.11 5.83 0.04
C LEU A 60 -10.64 7.28 -0.08
N ALA A 61 -9.66 7.55 -0.97
CA ALA A 61 -9.20 8.90 -1.25
C ALA A 61 -10.32 9.79 -1.79
N ARG A 62 -11.14 9.29 -2.73
CA ARG A 62 -12.33 10.01 -3.23
C ARG A 62 -13.32 10.34 -2.13
N ALA A 63 -13.56 9.40 -1.21
CA ALA A 63 -14.45 9.64 -0.07
C ALA A 63 -13.93 10.80 0.78
N GLY A 64 -12.62 10.83 1.08
CA GLY A 64 -12.00 11.95 1.82
C GLY A 64 -11.97 13.26 1.06
N GLN A 65 -11.89 13.22 -0.27
CA GLN A 65 -12.04 14.43 -1.08
C GLN A 65 -13.46 14.98 -1.05
N HIS A 66 -14.46 14.10 -0.97
CA HIS A 66 -15.86 14.48 -0.89
C HIS A 66 -16.26 15.03 0.49
N ASP A 67 -15.73 14.46 1.58
CA ASP A 67 -16.00 14.93 2.95
C ASP A 67 -15.06 16.07 3.43
N GLY A 68 -14.02 16.37 2.64
CA GLY A 68 -13.06 17.45 2.89
C GLY A 68 -11.86 17.05 3.77
N SER A 69 -11.73 15.78 4.19
CA SER A 69 -10.58 15.29 4.96
C SER A 69 -9.31 15.11 4.13
N ILE A 70 -9.43 15.02 2.79
CA ILE A 70 -8.31 14.92 1.85
C ILE A 70 -8.43 16.03 0.81
N THR A 71 -7.34 16.76 0.57
CA THR A 71 -7.32 17.85 -0.43
C THR A 71 -7.61 17.31 -1.84
N ALA A 72 -8.62 17.88 -2.50
CA ALA A 72 -9.06 17.49 -3.85
C ALA A 72 -8.18 18.02 -5.00
N THR A 73 -6.95 18.48 -4.72
CA THR A 73 -6.02 18.99 -5.75
C THR A 73 -5.33 17.89 -6.55
N ARG A 74 -5.41 16.64 -6.09
CA ARG A 74 -4.86 15.46 -6.77
C ARG A 74 -5.97 14.56 -7.27
N ASP A 75 -5.77 13.97 -8.45
CA ASP A 75 -6.61 12.88 -8.92
C ASP A 75 -6.50 11.66 -7.98
N ALA A 76 -7.64 11.09 -7.61
CA ALA A 76 -7.68 10.02 -6.63
C ALA A 76 -7.11 8.69 -7.14
N GLU A 77 -7.22 8.39 -8.44
CA GLU A 77 -6.64 7.18 -9.03
C GLU A 77 -5.11 7.27 -9.02
N ALA A 78 -4.57 8.43 -9.42
CA ALA A 78 -3.15 8.70 -9.33
C ALA A 78 -2.63 8.60 -7.88
N LEU A 79 -3.42 9.11 -6.92
CA LEU A 79 -3.07 9.03 -5.50
C LEU A 79 -3.06 7.58 -5.00
N GLY A 80 -4.05 6.75 -5.39
CA GLY A 80 -4.09 5.33 -5.03
C GLY A 80 -2.85 4.56 -5.51
N VAL A 81 -2.43 4.78 -6.76
CA VAL A 81 -1.20 4.19 -7.30
C VAL A 81 0.04 4.65 -6.53
N GLN A 82 0.14 5.96 -6.25
CA GLN A 82 1.31 6.51 -5.55
C GLN A 82 1.43 6.00 -4.11
N LEU A 83 0.33 5.94 -3.37
CA LEU A 83 0.31 5.51 -1.98
C LEU A 83 0.63 4.02 -1.85
N THR A 84 0.06 3.17 -2.72
CA THR A 84 0.36 1.73 -2.72
C THR A 84 1.81 1.45 -3.11
N ALA A 85 2.32 2.10 -4.15
CA ALA A 85 3.74 1.99 -4.53
C ALA A 85 4.69 2.47 -3.41
N LEU A 86 4.32 3.53 -2.68
CA LEU A 86 5.06 4.00 -1.52
C LEU A 86 5.10 2.94 -0.41
N VAL A 87 3.95 2.34 -0.07
CA VAL A 87 3.88 1.28 0.95
C VAL A 87 4.73 0.08 0.56
N GLU A 88 4.71 -0.36 -0.71
CA GLU A 88 5.57 -1.45 -1.16
C GLU A 88 7.06 -1.13 -0.95
N GLY A 89 7.49 0.10 -1.28
CA GLY A 89 8.86 0.54 -1.09
C GLY A 89 9.27 0.63 0.40
N ILE A 90 8.38 1.15 1.25
CA ILE A 90 8.62 1.22 2.71
C ILE A 90 8.66 -0.19 3.30
N SER A 91 7.72 -1.06 2.92
CA SER A 91 7.65 -2.45 3.38
C SER A 91 8.92 -3.22 3.07
N SER A 92 9.49 -3.06 1.86
CA SER A 92 10.78 -3.68 1.51
C SER A 92 11.93 -3.23 2.43
N ARG A 93 12.03 -1.93 2.72
CA ARG A 93 13.05 -1.39 3.65
C ARG A 93 12.84 -1.85 5.10
N TRP A 94 11.59 -1.97 5.52
CA TRP A 94 11.22 -2.47 6.84
C TRP A 94 11.53 -3.96 7.01
N LEU A 95 11.18 -4.79 6.03
CA LEU A 95 11.42 -6.24 6.05
C LEU A 95 12.91 -6.59 6.03
N THR A 96 13.73 -5.74 5.41
CA THR A 96 15.19 -5.88 5.36
C THR A 96 15.92 -5.20 6.53
N GLY A 97 15.18 -4.64 7.50
CA GLY A 97 15.75 -4.05 8.72
C GLY A 97 16.38 -2.67 8.55
N GLN A 98 16.18 -2.02 7.40
CA GLN A 98 16.64 -0.64 7.17
C GLN A 98 15.76 0.40 7.87
N LEU A 99 14.51 0.03 8.17
CA LEU A 99 13.57 0.81 8.97
C LEU A 99 13.04 -0.05 10.12
N THR A 100 12.92 0.54 11.29
CA THR A 100 12.10 -0.01 12.38
C THR A 100 10.62 0.04 12.00
N THR A 101 9.79 -0.75 12.69
CA THR A 101 8.32 -0.70 12.52
C THR A 101 7.77 0.70 12.82
N THR A 102 8.36 1.41 13.79
CA THR A 102 7.98 2.79 14.11
C THR A 102 8.30 3.75 12.96
N GLU A 103 9.52 3.70 12.40
CA GLU A 103 9.91 4.57 11.27
C GLU A 103 9.10 4.26 10.00
N ALA A 104 8.77 3.00 9.76
CA ALA A 104 7.98 2.58 8.60
C ALA A 104 6.49 2.97 8.70
N ARG A 105 6.01 3.32 9.90
CA ARG A 105 4.62 3.73 10.17
C ARG A 105 4.47 5.22 10.47
N ALA A 106 5.56 5.98 10.44
CA ALA A 106 5.59 7.43 10.68
C ALA A 106 5.10 8.21 9.45
#